data_AF-A0A8T7BH39-F1
#
_entry.id   AF-A0A8T7BH39-F1
#
_cell.length_a   1.000
_cell.length_b   1.000
_cell.length_c   1.000
_cell.angle_alpha   90.00
_cell.angle_beta   90.00
_cell.angle_gamma   90.00
#
_symmetry.space_group_name_H-M   'P 1'
#
loop_
_entity.id
_entity.type
_entity.pdbx_description
1 polymer ?
#
loop_
_entity_poly.entity_id
_entity_poly.type
_entity_poly.pdbx_seq_one_letter_code
_entity_poly.pdbx_strand_id
1 'polypeptide(L)' 'MGVGAYGFVMSSNYNARPRAAEIMVDGDMAYEIRQRESIQALYEGEKILP' A
#
# COMPACT_ATOMS: atom_id res chain seq x y z
N MET A 1 18.53 -11.49 -2.51
CA MET A 1 17.97 -10.12 -2.71
C MET A 1 16.85 -9.93 -1.71
N GLY A 2 16.84 -8.82 -0.98
CA GLY A 2 15.82 -8.53 0.04
C GLY A 2 15.08 -7.25 -0.30
N VAL A 3 13.80 -7.20 0.05
CA VAL A 3 12.90 -6.05 -0.19
C VAL A 3 12.38 -5.43 1.11
N GLY A 4 12.84 -5.92 2.27
CA GLY A 4 12.37 -5.48 3.59
C GLY A 4 12.84 -4.07 3.99
N ALA A 5 13.89 -3.56 3.37
CA ALA A 5 14.32 -2.16 3.49
C ALA A 5 14.20 -1.48 2.13
N TYR A 6 13.77 -0.22 2.13
CA TYR A 6 13.61 0.63 0.92
C TYR A 6 12.60 0.12 -0.13
N GLY A 7 11.86 -0.97 0.14
CA GLY A 7 10.80 -1.47 -0.74
C GLY A 7 9.53 -0.62 -0.62
N PHE A 8 8.71 -0.90 0.41
CA PHE A 8 7.43 -0.22 0.59
C PHE A 8 7.57 1.30 0.77
N VAL A 9 8.60 1.75 1.50
CA VAL A 9 8.84 3.18 1.76
C VAL A 9 9.12 4.00 0.49
N MET A 10 9.50 3.35 -0.62
CA MET A 10 9.65 3.99 -1.94
C MET A 10 8.50 3.64 -2.91
N SER A 11 7.48 2.89 -2.46
CA SER A 11 6.31 2.55 -3.26
C SER A 11 5.45 3.79 -3.53
N SER A 12 4.85 3.85 -4.72
CA SER A 12 4.00 4.96 -5.16
C SER A 12 2.71 4.46 -5.80
N ASN A 13 1.77 5.37 -6.01
CA ASN A 13 0.53 5.12 -6.75
C ASN A 13 0.66 5.38 -8.26
N TYR A 14 1.88 5.36 -8.80
CA TYR A 14 2.11 5.56 -10.24
C TYR A 14 1.26 4.58 -11.08
N ASN A 15 0.71 5.09 -12.18
CA ASN A 15 -0.30 4.41 -13.01
C ASN A 15 -1.61 4.09 -12.28
N ALA A 16 -2.00 4.92 -11.30
CA ALA A 16 -3.22 4.74 -10.51
C ALA A 16 -3.32 3.34 -9.86
N ARG A 17 -2.19 2.81 -9.41
CA ARG A 17 -2.12 1.49 -8.77
C ARG A 17 -2.19 1.65 -7.25
N PRO A 18 -3.13 0.99 -6.57
CA PRO A 18 -3.13 0.96 -5.11
C PRO A 18 -1.89 0.26 -4.56
N ARG A 19 -1.30 0.81 -3.50
CA ARG A 19 -0.17 0.16 -2.83
C ARG A 19 -0.60 -1.16 -2.22
N ALA A 20 0.34 -2.10 -2.16
CA ALA A 20 0.09 -3.45 -1.67
C ALA A 20 -0.19 -3.47 -0.17
N ALA A 21 -0.86 -4.54 0.28
CA ALA A 21 -0.89 -4.89 1.70
C ALA A 21 0.51 -5.36 2.15
N GLU A 22 0.81 -5.19 3.44
CA GLU A 22 1.99 -5.76 4.09
C GLU A 22 1.55 -6.75 5.17
N ILE A 23 2.16 -7.93 5.14
CA ILE A 23 1.87 -9.03 6.07
C ILE A 23 3.10 -9.27 6.95
N MET A 24 2.89 -9.32 8.26
CA MET A 24 3.87 -9.77 9.24
C MET A 24 3.59 -11.22 9.58
N VAL A 25 4.60 -12.08 9.50
CA VAL A 25 4.50 -13.48 9.92
C VAL A 25 5.23 -13.63 11.25
N ASP A 26 4.54 -14.20 12.24
CA ASP A 26 5.11 -14.55 13.55
C ASP A 26 4.77 -16.02 13.85
N GLY A 27 5.79 -16.88 13.81
CA GLY A 27 5.63 -18.34 13.83
C GLY A 27 4.73 -18.83 12.68
N ASP A 28 3.63 -19.47 13.05
CA ASP A 28 2.62 -20.01 12.12
C ASP A 28 1.45 -19.04 11.85
N MET A 29 1.51 -17.82 12.41
CA MET A 29 0.44 -16.82 12.28
C MET A 29 0.84 -15.72 11.29
N ALA A 30 -0.14 -15.24 10.52
CA ALA A 30 0.02 -14.13 9.59
C ALA A 30 -0.91 -12.97 9.98
N TYR A 31 -0.35 -11.76 10.05
CA TYR A 31 -1.03 -10.55 10.47
C TYR A 31 -0.95 -9.50 9.37
N GLU A 32 -2.09 -8.95 8.96
CA GLU A 32 -2.13 -7.79 8.07
C GLU A 32 -1.73 -6.54 8.87
N ILE A 33 -0.49 -6.09 8.69
CA ILE A 33 0.04 -4.90 9.38
C ILE A 33 -0.19 -3.62 8.58
N ARG A 34 -0.48 -3.76 7.29
CA ARG A 34 -0.90 -2.65 6.44
C ARG A 34 -1.91 -3.14 5.43
N GLN A 35 -3.07 -2.49 5.40
CA GLN A 35 -4.11 -2.80 4.44
C GLN A 35 -3.73 -2.36 3.02
N ARG A 36 -4.12 -3.16 2.02
CA ARG A 36 -4.10 -2.73 0.62
C ARG A 36 -4.97 -1.49 0.45
N GLU A 37 -4.46 -0.50 -0.27
CA GLU A 37 -5.25 0.69 -0.60
C GLU A 37 -6.44 0.34 -1.51
N SER A 38 -7.56 1.05 -1.32
CA SER A 38 -8.69 0.99 -2.27
C SER A 38 -8.42 1.91 -3.46
N ILE A 39 -9.12 1.68 -4.57
CA ILE A 39 -9.06 2.58 -5.72
C ILE A 39 -9.63 3.96 -5.36
N GLN A 40 -10.65 4.02 -4.52
CA GLN A 40 -11.29 5.27 -4.08
C GLN A 40 -10.33 6.14 -3.25
N ALA A 41 -9.53 5.51 -2.39
CA ALA A 41 -8.54 6.22 -1.56
C ALA A 41 -7.48 6.97 -2.38
N LEU A 42 -7.23 6.56 -3.64
CA LEU A 42 -6.29 7.25 -4.53
C LEU A 42 -6.69 8.69 -4.83
N TYR A 43 -8.00 8.96 -4.82
CA TYR A 43 -8.59 10.22 -5.28
C TYR A 43 -9.32 10.97 -4.15
N GLU A 44 -9.19 10.52 -2.90
CA GLU A 44 -9.95 11.06 -1.76
C GLU A 44 -9.69 12.56 -1.52
N GLY A 45 -8.49 13.05 -1.87
CA GLY A 45 -8.14 14.46 -1.79
C GLY A 45 -8.46 15.29 -3.03
N GLU A 46 -8.94 14.68 -4.13
CA GLU A 46 -9.17 15.36 -5.39
C GLU A 46 -10.57 15.97 -5.47
N LYS A 47 -10.68 17.10 -6.17
CA LYS A 47 -11.95 17.79 -6.45
C LYS A 47 -11.94 18.35 -7.85
N ILE A 48 -13.07 18.25 -8.53
CA ILE A 48 -13.30 18.97 -9.78
C ILE A 48 -13.51 20.47 -9.48
N LEU A 49 -13.20 21.33 -10.46
CA LEU A 49 -13.55 22.74 -10.39
C LEU A 49 -15.08 22.91 -10.34
N PRO A 50 -15.58 23.99 -9.71
CA PRO A 50 -17.00 24.32 -9.71
C PRO A 50 -17.53 24.60 -11.13
#